data_AF-A0A4Z2CWZ7-F1
#
_entry.id   AF-A0A4Z2CWZ7-F1
#
_cell.length_a   1.000
_cell.length_b   1.000
_cell.length_c   1.000
_cell.angle_alpha   90.00
_cell.angle_beta   90.00
_cell.angle_gamma   90.00
#
_symmetry.space_group_name_H-M   'P 1'
#
loop_
_entity.id
_entity.type
_entity.pdbx_description
1 polymer ?
#
loop_
_entity_poly.entity_id
_entity_poly.type
_entity_poly.pdbx_seq_one_letter_code
_entity_poly.pdbx_strand_id
1 'polypeptide(L)'
;MRGKRIHKGRTRKFTAPEEIDRQLGLPPRGEVESIQDNNINDSETDDDEYEEEEDTAERHKGVGHLIEVCNPNHMKSSNAVVPSKKEVSASIKATTDATKLLSDTELAVNMARLQLVRKERELAAQKLEKEKQGRYEFVLFYTVLFYMLFKQLHRE
;
A
#
# COMPACT_ATOMS: atom_id res chain seq x y z
N MET A 1 -19.86 2.69 2.00
CA MET A 1 -19.65 2.78 3.46
C MET A 1 -18.32 2.10 3.79
N ARG A 2 -17.32 2.85 4.29
CA ARG A 2 -15.96 2.34 4.56
C ARG A 2 -15.83 2.12 6.08
N GLY A 3 -15.71 0.88 6.52
CA GLY A 3 -15.70 0.52 7.95
C GLY A 3 -14.50 1.12 8.69
N LYS A 4 -14.74 1.71 9.86
CA LYS A 4 -13.69 2.24 10.74
C LYS A 4 -12.91 1.05 11.34
N ARG A 5 -11.65 0.91 10.93
CA ARG A 5 -10.69 -0.06 11.50
C ARG A 5 -10.43 0.32 12.95
N ILE A 6 -10.99 -0.42 13.91
CA ILE A 6 -10.64 -0.24 15.32
C ILE A 6 -9.23 -0.81 15.51
N HIS A 7 -8.29 0.04 15.94
CA HIS A 7 -6.90 -0.33 16.16
C HIS A 7 -6.82 -1.37 17.29
N LYS A 8 -6.27 -2.55 16.99
CA LYS A 8 -6.01 -3.60 17.97
C LYS A 8 -5.09 -3.02 19.05
N GLY A 9 -5.56 -2.99 20.30
CA GLY A 9 -4.78 -2.50 21.44
C GLY A 9 -5.32 -1.24 22.11
N ARG A 10 -6.31 -0.54 21.56
CA ARG A 10 -6.88 0.65 22.22
C ARG A 10 -7.51 0.37 23.60
N THR A 11 -7.95 -0.87 23.83
CA THR A 11 -8.50 -1.34 25.12
C THR A 11 -7.50 -2.13 25.96
N ARG A 12 -6.29 -2.40 25.48
CA ARG A 12 -5.27 -3.10 26.26
C ARG A 12 -4.64 -2.08 27.21
N LYS A 13 -4.83 -2.28 28.51
CA LYS A 13 -4.08 -1.57 29.53
C LYS A 13 -2.76 -2.31 29.74
N PHE A 14 -1.64 -1.59 29.65
CA PHE A 14 -0.33 -2.14 30.00
C PHE A 14 -0.23 -2.27 31.51
N THR A 15 0.51 -3.27 31.98
CA THR A 15 0.84 -3.41 33.40
C THR A 15 1.64 -2.19 33.86
N ALA A 16 1.33 -1.66 35.04
CA ALA A 16 2.10 -0.56 35.62
C ALA A 16 3.55 -1.01 35.85
N PRO A 17 4.56 -0.15 35.58
CA PRO A 17 5.97 -0.51 35.73
C PRO A 17 6.31 -0.96 37.16
N GLU A 18 5.68 -0.35 38.16
CA GLU A 18 5.82 -0.73 39.57
C GLU A 18 5.42 -2.20 39.85
N GLU A 19 4.49 -2.75 39.08
CA GLU A 19 4.04 -4.13 39.25
C GLU A 19 4.97 -5.12 38.54
N ILE A 20 5.60 -4.69 37.45
CA ILE A 20 6.66 -5.45 36.77
C ILE A 20 7.88 -5.57 37.70
N ASP A 21 8.24 -4.50 38.39
CA ASP A 21 9.38 -4.48 39.32
C ASP A 21 9.16 -5.45 40.49
N ARG A 22 7.93 -5.55 41.01
CA ARG A 22 7.57 -6.54 42.05
C ARG A 22 7.68 -7.97 41.54
N GLN A 23 7.27 -8.26 40.30
CA GLN A 23 7.41 -9.58 39.70
C GLN A 23 8.88 -9.98 39.50
N LEU A 24 9.75 -9.00 39.28
CA LEU A 24 11.19 -9.19 39.12
C LEU A 24 11.95 -9.15 40.47
N GLY A 25 11.25 -8.91 41.59
CA GLY A 25 11.86 -8.85 42.92
C GLY A 25 12.77 -7.63 43.15
N LEU A 26 12.59 -6.57 42.36
CA LEU A 26 13.36 -5.34 42.49
C LEU A 26 12.80 -4.48 43.64
N PRO A 27 13.66 -3.79 44.42
CA PRO A 27 13.20 -2.87 45.45
C PRO A 27 12.44 -1.70 44.81
N PRO A 28 11.37 -1.18 45.47
CA PRO A 28 10.62 -0.04 44.96
C PRO A 28 11.56 1.15 44.78
N ARG A 29 11.51 1.78 43.60
CA ARG A 29 12.24 3.02 43.35
C ARG A 29 11.65 4.10 44.27
N GLY A 30 12.45 4.55 45.23
CA GLY A 30 12.09 5.65 46.12
C GLY A 30 11.74 6.92 45.35
N GLU A 31 10.80 7.69 45.89
CA GLU A 31 10.26 8.94 45.34
C GLU A 31 11.37 9.84 44.79
N VAL A 32 11.43 9.96 43.46
CA VAL A 32 12.29 10.94 42.80
C VAL A 32 11.51 12.25 42.78
N GLU A 33 11.97 13.19 43.60
CA GLU A 33 11.40 14.53 43.77
C GLU A 33 11.08 15.20 42.42
N SER A 34 9.88 15.77 42.34
CA SER A 34 9.48 16.65 41.25
C SER A 34 10.33 17.92 41.29
N ILE A 35 11.28 18.06 40.37
CA ILE A 35 11.92 19.35 40.11
C ILE A 35 10.97 20.16 39.24
N GLN A 36 10.08 20.91 39.89
CA GLN A 36 9.56 22.15 39.32
C GLN A 36 10.67 23.19 39.49
N ASP A 37 11.11 23.80 38.41
CA ASP A 37 11.52 25.20 38.52
C ASP A 37 11.09 26.00 37.29
N ASN A 38 10.43 27.11 37.61
CA ASN A 38 9.87 28.08 36.70
C ASN A 38 10.94 29.13 36.41
N ASN A 39 11.23 29.43 35.14
CA ASN A 39 11.54 30.82 34.83
C ASN A 39 11.17 31.18 33.39
N ILE A 40 10.12 31.99 33.31
CA ILE A 40 9.71 32.79 32.16
C ILE A 40 10.78 33.88 31.99
N ASN A 41 11.42 33.95 30.82
CA ASN A 41 11.82 35.25 30.31
C ASN A 41 11.65 35.27 28.79
N ASP A 42 10.57 35.94 28.42
CA ASP A 42 10.24 36.42 27.10
C ASP A 42 11.25 37.53 26.73
N SER A 43 12.04 37.31 25.70
CA SER A 43 12.86 38.34 25.08
C SER A 43 12.93 38.03 23.59
N GLU A 44 11.99 38.64 22.86
CA GLU A 44 12.10 38.82 21.42
C GLU A 44 13.41 39.55 21.09
N THR A 45 14.27 38.91 20.32
CA THR A 45 15.30 39.59 19.55
C THR A 45 15.48 38.81 18.26
N ASP A 46 14.89 39.38 17.21
CA ASP A 46 15.14 39.10 15.81
C ASP A 46 16.55 39.63 15.52
N ASP A 47 17.51 38.74 15.27
CA ASP A 47 18.83 39.11 14.76
C ASP A 47 19.25 38.07 13.72
N ASP A 48 19.11 38.46 12.46
CA ASP A 48 19.62 37.75 11.29
C ASP A 48 21.15 37.93 11.26
N GLU A 49 21.92 36.91 11.66
CA GLU A 49 23.32 36.82 11.27
C GLU A 49 23.71 35.38 10.93
N TYR A 50 24.11 35.21 9.67
CA TYR A 50 24.62 33.98 9.09
C TYR A 50 26.04 33.74 9.62
N GLU A 51 26.26 32.65 10.36
CA GLU A 51 27.56 31.94 10.32
C GLU A 51 27.36 30.42 10.30
N GLU A 52 27.86 29.86 9.20
CA GLU A 52 28.00 28.45 8.87
C GLU A 52 29.25 27.91 9.60
N GLU A 53 29.05 27.25 10.74
CA GLU A 53 30.03 26.33 11.33
C GLU A 53 29.27 25.08 11.78
N GLU A 54 29.24 24.11 10.87
CA GLU A 54 28.65 22.78 11.01
C GLU A 54 29.51 21.92 11.93
N ASP A 55 29.32 22.03 13.24
CA ASP A 55 29.69 20.95 14.18
C ASP A 55 28.70 20.86 15.35
N THR A 56 27.42 20.69 15.01
CA THR A 56 26.46 20.20 16.00
C THR A 56 26.59 18.69 16.07
N ALA A 57 27.41 18.20 17.00
CA ALA A 57 27.29 16.85 17.53
C ALA A 57 25.82 16.65 17.96
N GLU A 58 25.03 16.04 17.09
CA GLU A 58 23.61 15.81 17.29
C GLU A 58 23.46 15.01 18.59
N ARG A 59 22.92 15.62 19.64
CA ARG A 59 22.73 14.95 20.93
C ARG A 59 21.72 13.82 20.74
N HIS A 60 22.20 12.61 20.46
CA HIS A 60 21.33 11.45 20.28
C HIS A 60 20.60 11.13 21.58
N LYS A 61 19.27 11.04 21.51
CA LYS A 61 18.44 10.67 22.66
C LYS A 61 18.56 9.17 22.89
N GLY A 62 19.04 8.78 24.07
CA GLY A 62 19.21 7.38 24.47
C GLY A 62 20.48 6.71 23.91
N VAL A 63 20.62 5.40 24.12
CA VAL A 63 21.86 4.64 23.80
C VAL A 63 21.91 4.07 22.39
N GLY A 64 20.92 4.36 21.54
CA GLY A 64 20.83 3.77 20.20
C GLY A 64 22.05 4.05 19.32
N HIS A 65 22.70 5.21 19.50
CA HIS A 65 23.90 5.58 18.75
C HIS A 65 25.16 4.83 19.21
N LEU A 66 25.15 4.24 20.42
CA LEU A 66 26.25 3.41 20.93
C LEU A 66 26.11 1.94 20.53
N ILE A 67 24.98 1.55 19.94
CA ILE A 67 24.68 0.17 19.58
C ILE A 67 24.81 0.02 18.07
N GLU A 68 25.84 -0.70 17.65
CA GLU A 68 25.99 -1.11 16.24
C GLU A 68 24.99 -2.22 15.92
N VAL A 69 23.99 -1.91 15.09
CA VAL A 69 23.02 -2.90 14.61
C VAL A 69 23.53 -3.53 13.31
N CYS A 70 24.21 -4.67 13.43
CA CYS A 70 24.58 -5.49 12.27
C CYS A 70 23.43 -6.43 11.91
N ASN A 71 22.80 -6.21 10.75
CA ASN A 71 21.91 -7.20 10.13
C ASN A 71 22.79 -8.19 9.34
N PRO A 72 22.83 -9.49 9.69
CA PRO A 72 23.63 -10.48 8.98
C PRO A 72 23.26 -10.61 7.50
N ASN A 73 22.02 -10.27 7.13
CA ASN A 73 21.55 -10.27 5.74
C ASN A 73 21.89 -8.99 4.98
N HIS A 74 22.48 -8.00 5.66
CA HIS A 74 22.77 -6.65 5.14
C HIS A 74 24.20 -6.24 5.52
N MET A 75 25.13 -7.19 5.45
CA MET A 75 26.56 -6.91 5.55
C MET A 75 26.91 -5.92 4.43
N LYS A 76 27.25 -4.69 4.79
CA LYS A 76 27.65 -3.64 3.86
C LYS A 76 29.06 -3.96 3.36
N SER A 77 29.21 -4.94 2.48
CA SER A 77 30.39 -4.99 1.62
C SER A 77 30.23 -3.87 0.59
N SER A 78 31.07 -2.86 0.68
CA SER A 78 31.30 -1.91 -0.41
C SER A 78 31.59 -2.68 -1.70
N ASN A 79 30.73 -2.51 -2.70
CA ASN A 79 30.88 -2.71 -4.14
C ASN A 79 29.64 -3.40 -4.72
N ALA A 80 29.01 -2.71 -5.68
CA ALA A 80 27.92 -3.09 -6.59
C ALA A 80 27.14 -4.37 -6.20
N VAL A 81 25.83 -4.22 -6.02
CA VAL A 81 24.88 -5.34 -5.97
C VAL A 81 24.97 -6.08 -7.31
N VAL A 82 25.88 -7.06 -7.40
CA VAL A 82 26.01 -7.92 -8.57
C VAL A 82 24.77 -8.83 -8.54
N PRO A 83 23.91 -8.78 -9.57
CA PRO A 83 22.71 -9.58 -9.58
C PRO A 83 23.07 -11.05 -9.42
N SER A 84 22.33 -11.74 -8.55
CA SER A 84 22.56 -13.16 -8.28
C SER A 84 22.43 -13.96 -9.56
N LYS A 85 23.15 -15.09 -9.69
CA LYS A 85 22.99 -16.02 -10.83
C LYS A 85 21.52 -16.37 -11.10
N LYS A 86 20.71 -16.45 -10.03
CA LYS A 86 19.27 -16.68 -10.11
C LYS A 86 18.52 -15.49 -10.73
N GLU A 87 18.86 -14.27 -10.35
CA GLU A 87 18.26 -13.04 -10.88
C GLU A 87 18.64 -12.80 -12.35
N VAL A 88 19.90 -13.03 -12.71
CA VAL A 88 20.35 -12.96 -14.11
C VAL A 88 19.60 -13.98 -14.96
N SER A 89 19.45 -15.22 -14.48
CA SER A 89 18.72 -16.26 -15.21
C SER A 89 17.22 -15.95 -15.36
N ALA A 90 16.60 -15.32 -14.36
CA ALA A 90 15.21 -14.90 -14.41
C ALA A 90 15.02 -13.72 -15.36
N SER A 91 15.94 -12.76 -15.36
CA SER A 91 15.95 -11.63 -16.28
C SER A 91 16.10 -12.10 -17.74
N ILE A 92 17.04 -13.00 -18.02
CA ILE A 92 17.21 -13.57 -19.37
C ILE A 92 15.92 -14.25 -19.82
N LYS A 93 15.32 -15.11 -18.98
CA LYS A 93 14.04 -15.78 -19.29
C LYS A 93 12.86 -14.81 -19.49
N ALA A 94 12.87 -13.67 -18.81
CA ALA A 94 11.85 -12.63 -18.97
C ALA A 94 12.03 -11.86 -20.29
N THR A 95 13.27 -11.73 -20.78
CA THR A 95 13.59 -11.07 -22.05
C THR A 95 13.53 -11.99 -23.27
N THR A 96 13.56 -13.31 -23.09
CA THR A 96 13.40 -14.26 -24.19
C THR A 96 11.95 -14.35 -24.63
N ASP A 97 11.71 -14.28 -25.94
CA ASP A 97 10.38 -14.46 -26.51
C ASP A 97 9.79 -15.81 -26.06
N ALA A 98 8.68 -15.78 -25.32
CA ALA A 98 8.03 -16.98 -24.78
C ALA A 98 7.62 -17.98 -25.88
N THR A 99 7.48 -17.52 -27.12
CA THR A 99 7.19 -18.34 -28.29
C THR A 99 8.39 -19.18 -28.75
N LYS A 100 9.63 -18.75 -28.46
CA LYS A 100 10.87 -19.47 -28.82
C LYS A 100 11.30 -20.50 -27.78
N LEU A 101 10.62 -20.54 -26.63
CA LEU A 101 10.88 -21.50 -25.55
C LEU A 101 10.08 -22.81 -25.71
N LEU A 102 9.06 -22.82 -26.56
CA LEU A 102 8.19 -23.95 -26.83
C LEU A 102 8.59 -24.60 -28.15
N SER A 103 8.36 -25.90 -28.27
CA SER A 103 8.49 -26.58 -29.56
C SER A 103 7.41 -26.09 -30.54
N ASP A 104 7.69 -26.13 -31.84
CA ASP A 104 6.74 -25.68 -32.87
C ASP A 104 5.38 -26.38 -32.77
N THR A 105 5.37 -27.65 -32.33
CA THR A 105 4.16 -28.45 -32.13
C THR A 105 3.34 -27.94 -30.95
N GLU A 106 3.97 -27.70 -29.80
CA GLU A 106 3.31 -27.14 -28.61
C GLU A 106 2.82 -25.71 -28.86
N LEU A 107 3.61 -24.92 -29.58
CA LEU A 107 3.23 -23.56 -29.96
C LEU A 107 1.98 -23.58 -30.85
N ALA A 108 1.91 -24.45 -31.85
CA ALA A 108 0.74 -24.61 -32.72
C ALA A 108 -0.52 -25.03 -31.94
N VAL A 109 -0.39 -25.97 -31.00
CA VAL A 109 -1.49 -26.41 -30.13
C VAL A 109 -1.98 -25.26 -29.25
N ASN A 110 -1.07 -24.51 -28.65
CA ASN A 110 -1.41 -23.35 -27.82
C ASN A 110 -2.11 -22.25 -28.63
N MET A 111 -1.66 -22.01 -29.86
CA MET A 111 -2.31 -21.07 -30.77
C MET A 111 -3.73 -21.50 -31.16
N ALA A 112 -3.94 -22.79 -31.47
CA ALA A 112 -5.27 -23.32 -31.76
C ALA A 112 -6.21 -23.19 -30.55
N ARG A 113 -5.72 -23.51 -29.34
CA ARG A 113 -6.48 -23.33 -28.10
C ARG A 113 -6.84 -21.86 -27.86
N LEU A 114 -5.91 -20.93 -28.13
CA LEU A 114 -6.13 -19.50 -27.98
C LEU A 114 -7.19 -18.98 -28.97
N GLN A 115 -7.18 -19.46 -30.22
CA GLN A 115 -8.19 -19.11 -31.22
C GLN A 115 -9.59 -19.55 -30.79
N LEU A 116 -9.72 -20.75 -30.21
CA LEU A 116 -10.98 -21.26 -29.68
C LEU A 116 -11.53 -20.34 -28.59
N VAL A 117 -10.70 -20.01 -27.59
CA VAL A 117 -11.10 -19.11 -26.49
C VAL A 117 -11.50 -17.72 -26.99
N ARG A 118 -10.78 -17.19 -27.99
CA ARG A 118 -11.13 -15.89 -28.60
C ARG A 118 -12.50 -15.94 -29.26
N LYS A 119 -12.78 -16.99 -30.03
CA LYS A 119 -14.07 -17.19 -30.69
C LYS A 119 -15.21 -17.30 -29.68
N GLU A 120 -15.03 -18.05 -28.59
CA GLU A 120 -16.03 -18.16 -27.53
C GLU A 120 -16.32 -16.81 -26.85
N ARG A 121 -15.26 -16.05 -26.54
CA ARG A 121 -15.39 -14.72 -25.93
C ARG A 121 -16.07 -13.72 -26.86
N GLU A 122 -15.75 -13.76 -28.14
CA GLU A 122 -16.38 -12.91 -29.16
C GLU A 122 -17.88 -13.21 -29.28
N LEU A 123 -18.27 -14.48 -29.36
CA LEU A 123 -19.68 -14.88 -29.41
C LEU A 123 -20.44 -14.49 -28.13
N ALA A 124 -19.81 -14.64 -26.97
CA ALA A 124 -20.40 -14.20 -25.70
C ALA A 124 -20.61 -12.68 -25.65
N ALA A 125 -19.63 -11.90 -26.13
CA ALA A 125 -19.73 -10.45 -26.21
C ALA A 125 -20.83 -10.00 -27.17
N GLN A 126 -20.91 -10.60 -28.37
CA GLN A 126 -21.97 -10.32 -29.34
C GLN A 126 -23.37 -10.65 -28.77
N LYS A 127 -23.51 -11.75 -28.02
CA LYS A 127 -24.78 -12.10 -27.37
C LYS A 127 -25.19 -11.04 -26.34
N LEU A 128 -24.24 -10.59 -25.52
CA LEU A 128 -24.47 -9.54 -24.52
C LEU A 128 -24.84 -8.21 -25.18
N GLU A 129 -24.16 -7.85 -26.26
CA GLU A 129 -24.43 -6.62 -27.01
C GLU A 129 -25.83 -6.64 -27.64
N LYS A 130 -26.24 -7.75 -28.26
CA LYS A 130 -27.59 -7.92 -28.81
C LYS A 130 -28.67 -7.83 -27.74
N GLU A 131 -28.46 -8.45 -26.59
CA GLU A 131 -29.39 -8.34 -25.46
C GLU A 131 -29.48 -6.89 -24.94
N LYS A 132 -28.33 -6.22 -24.82
CA LYS A 132 -28.27 -4.82 -24.38
C LYS A 132 -28.98 -3.90 -25.38
N GLN A 133 -28.76 -4.09 -26.69
CA GLN A 133 -29.46 -3.36 -27.73
C GLN A 133 -30.97 -3.60 -27.64
N GLY A 134 -31.42 -4.86 -27.54
CA GLY A 134 -32.83 -5.20 -27.38
C GLY A 134 -33.47 -4.54 -26.15
N ARG A 135 -32.74 -4.48 -25.02
CA ARG A 135 -33.19 -3.76 -23.82
C ARG A 135 -33.29 -2.25 -24.06
N TYR A 136 -32.35 -1.63 -24.77
CA TYR A 136 -32.44 -0.20 -25.10
C TYR A 136 -33.59 0.10 -26.04
N GLU A 137 -33.76 -0.69 -27.11
CA GLU A 137 -34.90 -0.57 -28.03
C GLU A 137 -36.22 -0.68 -27.28
N PHE A 138 -36.33 -1.65 -26.36
CA PHE A 138 -37.50 -1.81 -25.51
C PHE A 138 -37.74 -0.57 -24.63
N VAL A 139 -36.73 -0.11 -23.88
CA VAL A 139 -36.89 1.08 -23.01
C VAL A 139 -37.25 2.33 -23.83
N LEU A 140 -36.62 2.55 -24.97
CA LEU A 140 -36.93 3.68 -25.87
C LEU A 140 -38.36 3.59 -26.40
N PHE A 141 -38.79 2.42 -26.85
CA PHE A 141 -40.15 2.21 -27.34
C PHE A 141 -41.20 2.52 -26.26
N TYR A 142 -41.03 1.96 -25.05
CA TYR A 142 -41.98 2.17 -23.96
C TYR A 142 -41.99 3.62 -23.45
N THR A 143 -40.84 4.28 -23.40
CA THR A 143 -40.78 5.70 -22.99
C THR A 143 -41.47 6.62 -24.00
N VAL A 144 -41.29 6.38 -25.31
CA VAL A 144 -41.98 7.12 -26.36
C VAL A 144 -43.49 6.87 -26.34
N LEU A 145 -43.92 5.60 -26.22
CA LEU A 145 -45.34 5.25 -26.09
C LEU A 145 -45.98 5.90 -24.87
N PHE A 146 -45.31 5.84 -23.72
CA PHE A 146 -45.79 6.46 -22.48
C PHE A 146 -45.97 7.97 -22.66
N TYR A 147 -45.00 8.66 -23.28
CA TYR A 147 -45.10 10.09 -23.56
C TYR A 147 -46.26 10.44 -24.51
N MET A 148 -46.47 9.65 -25.57
CA MET A 148 -47.59 9.81 -26.50
C MET A 148 -48.94 9.68 -25.79
N LEU A 149 -49.10 8.64 -24.97
CA LEU A 149 -50.33 8.41 -24.18
C LEU A 149 -50.56 9.53 -23.17
N PHE A 150 -49.52 9.93 -22.44
CA PHE A 150 -49.59 11.02 -21.46
C PHE A 150 -50.01 12.33 -22.12
N LYS A 151 -49.43 12.66 -23.29
CA LYS A 151 -49.78 13.85 -24.06
C LYS A 151 -51.22 13.83 -24.55
N GLN A 152 -51.76 12.66 -24.89
CA GLN A 152 -53.14 12.50 -25.34
C GLN A 152 -54.12 12.68 -24.17
N LEU A 153 -53.79 12.15 -22.99
CA LEU A 153 -54.58 12.32 -21.76
C LEU A 153 -54.65 13.78 -21.29
N HIS A 154 -53.56 14.53 -21.43
CA HIS A 154 -53.49 15.95 -21.04
C HIS A 154 -53.98 16.95 -22.10
N ARG A 155 -54.50 16.45 -23.23
CA ARG A 155 -55.07 17.28 -24.30
C ARG A 155 -56.57 17.46 -24.19
N GLU A 156 -57.23 16.65 -23.37
CA GLU A 156 -58.65 16.78 -22.97
C GLU A 156 -58.75 17.63 -21.69
#